data_AF-A0A8T4VY12-F1
#
_entry.id   AF-A0A8T4VY12-F1
#
_cell.length_a   1.000
_cell.length_b   1.000
_cell.length_c   1.000
_cell.angle_alpha   90.00
_cell.angle_beta   90.00
_cell.angle_gamma   90.00
#
_symmetry.space_group_name_H-M   'P 1'
#
loop_
_entity.id
_entity.type
_entity.pdbx_description
1 polymer ?
#
loop_
_entity_poly.entity_id
_entity_poly.type
_entity_poly.pdbx_seq_one_letter_code
_entity_poly.pdbx_strand_id
1 'polypeptide(L)'
;MYFFLLTYSILGAGIKFIDAAYDEKTFSKKLALLLAPFLGGLWAYTMFINPFSATILLSILLGVILKGKIDNIAHFSGVIIIIPVILILGIELLIVPLLFLAAAALLDELGNDYVGDSYDKVSRNPVSRFFVYFFDHRWLLKIAVLFLSVIGMIPLQFFFAMIFFDYSYLTVRYISEVRQGKRPGFDRFEYKVKSILVQKKIVKD
;
A
#
# COMPACT_ATOMS: atom_id res chain seq x y z
N MET A 1 -17.21 13.47 4.16
CA MET A 1 -16.39 12.81 5.20
C MET A 1 -16.53 11.29 5.15
N TYR A 2 -17.67 10.70 5.54
CA TYR A 2 -17.84 9.22 5.59
C TYR A 2 -17.60 8.51 4.26
N PHE A 3 -18.02 9.13 3.15
CA PHE A 3 -17.75 8.61 1.81
C PHE A 3 -16.26 8.34 1.58
N PHE A 4 -15.37 9.30 1.90
CA PHE A 4 -13.93 9.13 1.67
C PHE A 4 -13.31 8.04 2.55
N LEU A 5 -13.72 7.94 3.82
CA LEU A 5 -13.24 6.88 4.71
C LEU A 5 -13.61 5.49 4.17
N LEU A 6 -14.86 5.33 3.75
CA LEU A 6 -15.36 4.07 3.18
C LEU A 6 -14.65 3.75 1.87
N THR A 7 -14.57 4.71 0.95
CA THR A 7 -13.95 4.50 -0.36
C THR A 7 -12.48 4.17 -0.23
N TYR A 8 -11.71 4.88 0.60
CA TYR A 8 -10.31 4.55 0.85
C TYR A 8 -10.15 3.14 1.42
N SER A 9 -11.04 2.73 2.33
CA SER A 9 -11.06 1.34 2.84
C SER A 9 -11.28 0.32 1.73
N ILE A 10 -12.27 0.55 0.86
CA ILE A 10 -12.60 -0.33 -0.27
C ILE A 10 -11.44 -0.40 -1.26
N LEU A 11 -10.82 0.74 -1.58
CA LEU A 11 -9.67 0.80 -2.48
C LEU A 11 -8.48 0.02 -1.91
N GLY A 12 -8.11 0.26 -0.64
CA GLY A 12 -6.98 -0.44 0.01
C GLY A 12 -7.15 -1.96 0.02
N ALA A 13 -8.33 -2.44 0.45
CA ALA A 13 -8.65 -3.86 0.45
C ALA A 13 -8.69 -4.44 -0.97
N GLY A 14 -9.34 -3.73 -1.89
CA GLY A 14 -9.54 -4.15 -3.28
C GLY A 14 -8.23 -4.29 -4.04
N ILE A 15 -7.31 -3.35 -3.89
CA ILE A 15 -5.98 -3.41 -4.53
C ILE A 15 -5.20 -4.62 -4.01
N LYS A 16 -5.11 -4.82 -2.69
CA LYS A 16 -4.40 -5.99 -2.14
C LYS A 16 -5.06 -7.30 -2.55
N PHE A 17 -6.39 -7.32 -2.69
CA PHE A 17 -7.10 -8.50 -3.17
C PHE A 17 -6.69 -8.85 -4.60
N ILE A 18 -6.57 -7.85 -5.48
CA ILE A 18 -6.10 -8.04 -6.85
C ILE A 18 -4.65 -8.53 -6.86
N ASP A 19 -3.73 -7.86 -6.13
CA ASP A 19 -2.33 -8.29 -5.97
C ASP A 19 -2.27 -9.77 -5.57
N ALA A 20 -2.96 -10.13 -4.48
CA ALA A 20 -2.91 -11.47 -3.91
C ALA A 20 -3.57 -12.53 -4.81
N ALA A 21 -4.56 -12.17 -5.64
CA ALA A 21 -5.15 -13.08 -6.61
C ALA A 21 -4.16 -13.43 -7.74
N TYR A 22 -3.38 -12.46 -8.20
CA TYR A 22 -2.48 -12.63 -9.35
C TYR A 22 -1.12 -13.19 -8.96
N ASP A 23 -0.53 -12.63 -7.90
CA ASP A 23 0.85 -12.91 -7.49
C ASP A 23 0.90 -14.09 -6.52
N GLU A 24 0.04 -14.06 -5.52
CA GLU A 24 0.03 -15.03 -4.42
C GLU A 24 -0.92 -16.22 -4.67
N LYS A 25 -1.81 -16.12 -5.66
CA LYS A 25 -2.81 -17.14 -6.07
C LYS A 25 -3.73 -17.60 -4.93
N THR A 26 -3.98 -16.74 -3.95
CA THR A 26 -4.83 -17.03 -2.77
C THR A 26 -6.30 -16.67 -2.94
N PHE A 27 -6.59 -15.88 -3.96
CA PHE A 27 -7.93 -15.43 -4.31
C PHE A 27 -8.23 -15.75 -5.79
N SER A 28 -9.51 -15.68 -6.14
CA SER A 28 -9.97 -15.98 -7.51
C SER A 28 -9.58 -14.88 -8.48
N LYS A 29 -8.77 -15.22 -9.49
CA LYS A 29 -8.39 -14.30 -10.58
C LYS A 29 -9.60 -13.77 -11.35
N LYS A 30 -10.64 -14.60 -11.55
CA LYS A 30 -11.88 -14.18 -12.23
C LYS A 30 -12.58 -13.07 -11.44
N LEU A 31 -12.60 -13.17 -10.12
CA LEU A 31 -13.21 -12.16 -9.25
C LEU A 31 -12.35 -10.90 -9.19
N ALA A 32 -11.02 -11.02 -9.15
CA ALA A 32 -10.10 -9.89 -9.23
C ALA A 32 -10.25 -9.11 -10.56
N LEU A 33 -10.39 -9.81 -11.71
CA LEU A 33 -10.60 -9.18 -13.01
C LEU A 33 -11.94 -8.42 -13.08
N LEU A 34 -12.99 -8.92 -12.42
CA LEU A 34 -14.28 -8.24 -12.33
C LEU A 34 -14.21 -7.01 -11.41
N LEU A 35 -13.48 -7.10 -10.29
CA LEU A 35 -13.33 -6.02 -9.32
C LEU A 35 -12.45 -4.88 -9.81
N ALA A 36 -11.41 -5.17 -10.60
CA ALA A 36 -10.46 -4.19 -11.10
C ALA A 36 -11.11 -2.96 -11.78
N PRO A 37 -12.03 -3.11 -12.75
CA PRO A 37 -12.67 -1.96 -13.39
C PRO A 37 -13.58 -1.18 -12.44
N PHE A 38 -14.26 -1.87 -11.51
CA PHE A 38 -15.09 -1.22 -10.49
C PHE A 38 -14.22 -0.37 -9.55
N LEU A 39 -13.09 -0.89 -9.09
CA LEU A 39 -12.15 -0.16 -8.25
C LEU A 39 -11.49 1.00 -9.00
N GLY A 40 -11.12 0.82 -10.27
CA GLY A 40 -10.62 1.89 -11.13
C GLY A 40 -11.64 3.02 -11.30
N GLY A 41 -12.91 2.68 -11.50
CA GLY A 41 -14.01 3.65 -11.55
C GLY A 41 -14.25 4.37 -10.23
N LEU A 42 -14.26 3.64 -9.11
CA LEU A 42 -14.40 4.21 -7.76
C LEU A 42 -13.23 5.16 -7.44
N TRP A 43 -12.01 4.77 -7.79
CA TRP A 43 -10.82 5.59 -7.66
C TRP A 43 -10.95 6.88 -8.47
N ALA A 44 -11.24 6.76 -9.77
CA ALA A 44 -11.43 7.88 -10.67
C ALA A 44 -12.53 8.85 -10.20
N TYR A 45 -13.68 8.33 -9.78
CA TYR A 45 -14.77 9.13 -9.23
C TYR A 45 -14.35 9.88 -7.95
N THR A 46 -13.59 9.22 -7.07
CA THR A 46 -13.10 9.82 -5.82
C THR A 46 -12.13 10.97 -6.07
N MET A 47 -11.29 10.84 -7.11
CA MET A 47 -10.42 11.93 -7.56
C MET A 47 -11.25 13.08 -8.14
N PHE A 48 -12.24 12.77 -8.98
CA PHE A 48 -13.06 13.78 -9.64
C PHE A 48 -13.82 14.68 -8.66
N ILE A 49 -14.42 14.10 -7.61
CA ILE A 49 -15.25 14.87 -6.67
C ILE A 49 -14.45 15.62 -5.60
N ASN A 50 -13.13 15.40 -5.48
CA ASN A 50 -12.34 16.05 -4.44
C ASN A 50 -10.85 16.22 -4.78
N PRO A 51 -10.32 17.46 -4.79
CA PRO A 51 -8.94 17.73 -5.17
C PRO A 51 -7.89 17.16 -4.19
N PHE A 52 -8.20 17.07 -2.89
CA PHE A 52 -7.29 16.48 -1.91
C PHE A 52 -7.16 14.96 -2.13
N SER A 53 -8.29 14.28 -2.36
CA SER A 53 -8.29 12.88 -2.77
C SER A 53 -7.56 12.68 -4.09
N ALA A 54 -7.80 13.53 -5.09
CA ALA A 54 -7.11 13.48 -6.36
C ALA A 54 -5.60 13.53 -6.18
N THR A 55 -5.13 14.49 -5.38
CA THR A 55 -3.71 14.69 -5.06
C THR A 55 -3.11 13.46 -4.38
N ILE A 56 -3.75 12.93 -3.34
CA ILE A 56 -3.23 11.77 -2.58
C ILE A 56 -3.26 10.50 -3.43
N LEU A 57 -4.40 10.18 -4.05
CA LEU A 57 -4.54 8.96 -4.81
C LEU A 57 -3.63 8.99 -6.05
N LEU A 58 -3.54 10.12 -6.76
CA LEU A 58 -2.60 10.24 -7.87
C LEU A 58 -1.14 10.10 -7.42
N SER A 59 -0.78 10.63 -6.24
CA SER A 59 0.57 10.46 -5.70
C SER A 59 0.94 9.00 -5.44
N ILE A 60 0.01 8.20 -4.93
CA ILE A 60 0.17 6.75 -4.74
C ILE A 60 0.37 6.06 -6.09
N LEU A 61 -0.51 6.38 -7.05
CA LEU A 61 -0.44 5.81 -8.39
C LEU A 61 0.89 6.14 -9.08
N LEU A 62 1.36 7.39 -8.98
CA LEU A 62 2.66 7.79 -9.52
C LEU A 62 3.82 7.04 -8.86
N GLY A 63 3.82 6.88 -7.53
CA GLY A 63 4.84 6.11 -6.83
C GLY A 63 4.93 4.67 -7.33
N VAL A 64 3.78 4.02 -7.53
CA VAL A 64 3.69 2.64 -8.05
C VAL A 64 4.12 2.55 -9.52
N ILE A 65 3.68 3.49 -10.37
CA ILE A 65 4.07 3.56 -11.80
C ILE A 65 5.58 3.73 -11.93
N LEU A 66 6.16 4.70 -11.22
CA LEU A 66 7.59 5.02 -11.29
C LEU A 66 8.46 3.84 -10.83
N LYS A 67 7.94 3.02 -9.91
CA LYS A 67 8.62 1.82 -9.47
C LYS A 67 8.43 0.62 -10.41
N GLY A 68 7.46 0.67 -11.32
CA GLY A 68 7.19 -0.39 -12.28
C GLY A 68 6.47 -1.62 -11.69
N LYS A 69 5.70 -1.47 -10.61
CA LYS A 69 4.91 -2.58 -10.02
C LYS A 69 3.61 -2.92 -10.76
N ILE A 70 3.31 -2.22 -11.86
CA ILE A 70 2.17 -2.57 -12.73
C ILE A 70 2.63 -3.67 -13.68
N ASP A 71 2.51 -4.91 -13.24
CA ASP A 71 3.01 -6.09 -13.96
C ASP A 71 1.88 -7.02 -14.46
N ASN A 72 0.63 -6.76 -14.10
CA ASN A 72 -0.49 -7.62 -14.43
C ASN A 72 -1.67 -6.91 -15.13
N ILE A 73 -2.46 -7.71 -15.87
CA ILE A 73 -3.58 -7.24 -16.69
C ILE A 73 -4.66 -6.57 -15.83
N ALA A 74 -4.86 -7.01 -14.58
CA ALA A 74 -5.84 -6.40 -13.69
C ALA A 74 -5.41 -5.00 -13.24
N HIS A 75 -4.14 -4.80 -12.89
CA HIS A 75 -3.59 -3.47 -12.62
C HIS A 75 -3.67 -2.57 -13.84
N PHE A 76 -3.32 -3.09 -15.02
CA PHE A 76 -3.44 -2.33 -16.26
C PHE A 76 -4.90 -1.91 -16.53
N SER A 77 -5.86 -2.79 -16.28
CA SER A 77 -7.30 -2.50 -16.46
C SER A 77 -7.85 -1.46 -15.48
N GLY A 78 -7.26 -1.32 -14.29
CA GLY A 78 -7.60 -0.23 -13.39
C GLY A 78 -7.02 1.10 -13.87
N VAL A 79 -5.74 1.10 -14.25
CA VAL A 79 -5.01 2.31 -14.69
C VAL A 79 -5.57 2.89 -15.99
N ILE A 80 -5.98 2.04 -16.93
CA ILE A 80 -6.57 2.49 -18.21
C ILE A 80 -7.91 3.22 -18.02
N ILE A 81 -8.60 3.02 -16.89
CA ILE A 81 -9.81 3.77 -16.54
C ILE A 81 -9.45 5.10 -15.88
N ILE A 82 -8.42 5.11 -15.04
CA ILE A 82 -8.00 6.30 -14.29
C ILE A 82 -7.39 7.37 -15.21
N ILE A 83 -6.52 6.99 -16.16
CA ILE A 83 -5.79 7.93 -17.03
C ILE A 83 -6.75 8.79 -17.89
N PRO A 84 -7.72 8.24 -18.65
CA PRO A 84 -8.63 9.05 -19.47
C PRO A 84 -9.52 9.95 -18.62
N VAL A 85 -9.94 9.50 -17.43
CA VAL A 85 -10.73 10.32 -16.50
C VAL A 85 -9.94 11.55 -16.07
N ILE A 86 -8.65 11.41 -15.74
CA ILE A 86 -7.78 12.54 -15.41
C ILE A 86 -7.70 13.54 -16.58
N LEU A 87 -7.53 13.04 -17.81
CA LEU A 87 -7.34 13.87 -18.99
C LEU A 87 -8.61 14.58 -19.47
N ILE A 88 -9.77 13.94 -19.32
CA ILE A 88 -11.05 14.44 -19.86
C ILE A 88 -11.78 15.34 -18.86
N LEU A 89 -11.75 15.00 -17.56
CA LEU A 89 -12.60 15.65 -16.56
C LEU A 89 -11.97 16.87 -15.88
N GLY A 90 -10.74 17.26 -16.23
CA GLY A 90 -10.10 18.46 -15.71
C GLY A 90 -9.95 18.44 -14.19
N ILE A 91 -9.35 17.36 -13.66
CA ILE A 91 -9.23 17.16 -12.21
C ILE A 91 -8.34 18.24 -11.59
N GLU A 92 -8.86 18.92 -10.56
CA GLU A 92 -8.10 19.88 -9.77
C GLU A 92 -7.02 19.18 -8.94
N LEU A 93 -5.77 19.60 -9.12
CA LEU A 93 -4.62 19.02 -8.44
C LEU A 93 -3.83 20.08 -7.69
N LEU A 94 -3.49 19.77 -6.44
CA LEU A 94 -2.57 20.57 -5.65
C LEU A 94 -1.16 20.17 -6.03
N ILE A 95 -0.58 20.81 -7.05
CA ILE A 95 0.70 20.38 -7.65
C ILE A 95 1.84 20.25 -6.63
N VAL A 96 1.99 21.21 -5.72
CA VAL A 96 3.04 21.18 -4.70
C VAL A 96 2.85 19.98 -3.74
N PRO A 97 1.69 19.82 -3.08
CA PRO A 97 1.35 18.58 -2.36
C PRO A 97 1.51 17.30 -3.16
N LEU A 98 1.09 17.28 -4.43
CA LEU A 98 1.15 16.11 -5.29
C LEU A 98 2.60 15.64 -5.48
N LEU A 99 3.51 16.55 -5.83
CA LEU A 99 4.92 16.22 -6.03
C LEU A 99 5.57 15.74 -4.72
N PHE A 100 5.27 16.41 -3.61
CA PHE A 100 5.78 16.03 -2.29
C PHE A 100 5.30 14.63 -1.87
N LEU A 101 4.00 14.36 -2.01
CA LEU A 101 3.42 13.06 -1.68
C LEU A 101 3.87 11.97 -2.66
N ALA A 102 4.05 12.28 -3.94
CA ALA A 102 4.51 11.31 -4.93
C ALA A 102 5.96 10.88 -4.64
N ALA A 103 6.81 11.83 -4.22
CA ALA A 103 8.15 11.53 -3.75
C ALA A 103 8.12 10.65 -2.48
N ALA A 104 7.25 10.96 -1.52
CA ALA A 104 7.07 10.13 -0.32
C ALA A 104 6.58 8.71 -0.66
N ALA A 105 5.61 8.58 -1.57
CA ALA A 105 5.10 7.29 -2.03
C ALA A 105 6.17 6.47 -2.76
N LEU A 106 6.95 7.10 -3.63
CA LEU A 106 8.07 6.44 -4.30
C LEU A 106 9.14 5.97 -3.32
N LEU A 107 9.51 6.80 -2.34
CA LEU A 107 10.48 6.45 -1.30
C LEU A 107 9.98 5.32 -0.41
N ASP A 108 8.68 5.30 -0.07
CA ASP A 108 8.07 4.18 0.64
C ASP A 108 8.21 2.88 -0.16
N GLU A 109 7.98 2.93 -1.47
CA GLU A 109 8.10 1.75 -2.33
C GLU A 109 9.54 1.26 -2.49
N LEU A 110 10.49 2.19 -2.65
CA LEU A 110 11.92 1.89 -2.70
C LEU A 110 12.41 1.30 -1.37
N GLY A 111 11.96 1.87 -0.25
CA GLY A 111 12.29 1.39 1.09
C GLY A 111 11.70 0.01 1.35
N ASN A 112 10.47 -0.25 0.91
CA ASN A 112 9.79 -1.54 1.04
C ASN A 112 10.59 -2.66 0.36
N ASP A 113 11.00 -2.43 -0.89
CA ASP A 113 11.81 -3.40 -1.65
C ASP A 113 13.19 -3.62 -1.01
N TYR A 114 13.88 -2.54 -0.60
CA TYR A 114 15.19 -2.63 0.04
C TYR A 114 15.15 -3.46 1.34
N VAL A 115 14.11 -3.23 2.15
CA VAL A 115 13.86 -3.97 3.39
C VAL A 115 13.51 -5.43 3.11
N GLY A 116 12.72 -5.70 2.07
CA GLY A 116 12.35 -7.05 1.64
C GLY A 116 13.58 -7.89 1.27
N ASP A 117 14.47 -7.33 0.44
CA ASP A 117 15.67 -8.02 -0.04
C ASP A 117 16.75 -8.19 1.05
N SER A 118 16.79 -7.26 2.01
CA SER A 118 17.85 -7.21 3.02
C SER A 118 17.39 -7.68 4.41
N TYR A 119 16.19 -8.24 4.54
CA TYR A 119 15.54 -8.56 5.81
C TYR A 119 16.42 -9.35 6.79
N ASP A 120 17.06 -10.43 6.31
CA ASP A 120 17.93 -11.30 7.11
C ASP A 120 19.28 -10.64 7.50
N LYS A 121 19.72 -9.62 6.76
CA LYS A 121 20.98 -8.89 7.01
C LYS A 121 20.77 -7.67 7.92
N VAL A 122 19.63 -7.01 7.80
CA VAL A 122 19.33 -5.72 8.43
C VAL A 122 18.78 -5.90 9.84
N SER A 123 18.09 -6.99 10.17
CA SER A 123 17.34 -7.16 11.43
C SER A 123 18.17 -7.48 12.70
N ARG A 124 19.42 -7.01 12.79
CA ARG A 124 20.30 -7.30 13.95
C ARG A 124 20.08 -6.34 15.13
N ASN A 125 19.73 -5.07 14.88
CA ASN A 125 19.63 -4.01 15.88
C ASN A 125 18.18 -3.49 16.04
N PRO A 126 17.81 -2.89 17.19
CA PRO A 126 16.45 -2.37 17.40
C PRO A 126 16.10 -1.24 16.41
N VAL A 127 17.06 -0.39 16.08
CA VAL A 127 16.88 0.71 15.11
C VAL A 127 16.57 0.16 13.72
N SER A 128 17.28 -0.88 13.28
CA SER A 128 17.03 -1.46 11.96
C SER A 128 15.72 -2.23 11.89
N ARG A 129 15.24 -2.81 13.00
CA ARG A 129 13.86 -3.35 13.07
C ARG A 129 12.79 -2.28 12.90
N PHE A 130 13.01 -1.10 13.48
CA PHE A 130 12.10 0.03 13.27
C PHE A 130 12.06 0.43 11.79
N PHE A 131 13.21 0.56 11.12
CA PHE A 131 13.27 0.86 9.68
C PHE A 131 12.56 -0.19 8.83
N VAL A 132 12.76 -1.48 9.15
CA VAL A 132 12.06 -2.58 8.49
C VAL A 132 10.55 -2.43 8.64
N TYR A 133 10.07 -2.21 9.86
CA TYR A 133 8.64 -2.01 10.12
C TYR A 133 8.08 -0.77 9.42
N PHE A 134 8.83 0.33 9.45
CA PHE A 134 8.45 1.62 8.90
C PHE A 134 8.15 1.54 7.40
N PHE A 135 9.07 0.94 6.63
CA PHE A 135 8.91 0.80 5.18
C PHE A 135 8.04 -0.41 4.77
N ASP A 136 7.94 -1.47 5.58
CA ASP A 136 6.98 -2.57 5.31
C ASP A 136 5.52 -2.09 5.40
N HIS A 137 5.25 -1.10 6.26
CA HIS A 137 3.93 -0.50 6.46
C HIS A 137 3.76 0.86 5.76
N ARG A 138 4.67 1.22 4.84
CA ARG A 138 4.62 2.47 4.05
C ARG A 138 4.28 3.71 4.90
N TRP A 139 5.03 3.91 5.99
CA TRP A 139 4.73 4.97 6.95
C TRP A 139 5.11 6.37 6.46
N LEU A 140 6.00 6.50 5.48
CA LEU A 140 6.46 7.82 5.02
C LEU A 140 5.32 8.64 4.41
N LEU A 141 4.50 8.02 3.57
CA LEU A 141 3.37 8.68 2.93
C LEU A 141 2.33 9.13 3.96
N LYS A 142 2.05 8.30 4.99
CA LYS A 142 1.13 8.66 6.08
C LYS A 142 1.62 9.87 6.86
N ILE A 143 2.92 9.92 7.17
CA ILE A 143 3.54 11.07 7.85
C ILE A 143 3.53 12.31 6.94
N ALA A 144 3.78 12.15 5.64
CA ALA A 144 3.73 13.25 4.68
C ALA A 144 2.32 13.86 4.58
N VAL A 145 1.28 13.04 4.52
CA VAL A 145 -0.12 13.52 4.56
C VAL A 145 -0.43 14.21 5.88
N LEU A 146 -0.01 13.64 7.02
CA LEU A 146 -0.20 14.28 8.33
C LEU A 146 0.50 15.64 8.41
N PHE A 147 1.73 15.74 7.92
CA PHE A 147 2.48 16.98 7.86
C PHE A 147 1.73 18.05 7.07
N LEU A 148 1.29 17.71 5.85
CA LEU A 148 0.47 18.59 5.01
C LEU A 148 -0.84 18.99 5.69
N SER A 149 -1.41 18.12 6.52
CA SER A 149 -2.59 18.45 7.31
C SER A 149 -2.34 19.41 8.46
N VAL A 150 -1.21 19.27 9.16
CA VAL A 150 -0.84 20.18 10.26
C VAL A 150 -0.58 21.59 9.75
N ILE A 151 0.03 21.74 8.57
CA ILE A 151 0.26 23.06 7.96
C ILE A 151 -0.95 23.62 7.20
N GLY A 152 -2.10 22.93 7.24
CA GLY A 152 -3.36 23.40 6.68
C GLY A 152 -3.52 23.22 5.16
N MET A 153 -2.63 22.49 4.48
CA MET A 153 -2.71 22.25 3.03
C MET A 153 -3.67 21.11 2.65
N ILE A 154 -3.89 20.14 3.55
CA ILE A 154 -4.81 19.02 3.33
C ILE A 154 -5.70 18.84 4.57
N PRO A 155 -7.03 18.73 4.46
CA PRO A 155 -7.88 18.47 5.63
C PRO A 155 -7.51 17.18 6.37
N LEU A 156 -7.43 17.22 7.71
CA LEU A 156 -7.03 16.09 8.57
C LEU A 156 -7.84 14.80 8.33
N GLN A 157 -9.08 14.91 7.87
CA GLN A 157 -9.91 13.75 7.48
C GLN A 157 -9.23 12.82 6.46
N PHE A 158 -8.36 13.35 5.58
CA PHE A 158 -7.66 12.54 4.59
C PHE A 158 -6.48 11.76 5.16
N PHE A 159 -5.89 12.22 6.26
CA PHE A 159 -4.97 11.39 7.04
C PHE A 159 -5.69 10.16 7.59
N PHE A 160 -6.88 10.33 8.17
CA PHE A 160 -7.68 9.18 8.62
C PHE A 160 -8.10 8.29 7.45
N ALA A 161 -8.50 8.86 6.31
CA ALA A 161 -8.81 8.07 5.11
C ALA A 161 -7.61 7.20 4.67
N MET A 162 -6.39 7.76 4.69
CA MET A 162 -5.16 7.02 4.41
C MET A 162 -4.88 5.90 5.41
N ILE A 163 -5.15 6.13 6.70
CA ILE A 163 -5.04 5.09 7.72
C ILE A 163 -6.02 3.94 7.42
N PHE A 164 -7.28 4.26 7.08
CA PHE A 164 -8.28 3.26 6.72
C PHE A 164 -7.91 2.46 5.45
N PHE A 165 -7.36 3.13 4.43
CA PHE A 165 -6.81 2.48 3.24
C PHE A 165 -5.71 1.47 3.61
N ASP A 166 -4.76 1.87 4.45
CA ASP A 166 -3.63 1.01 4.81
C ASP A 166 -4.06 -0.17 5.68
N TYR A 167 -4.91 0.05 6.68
CA TYR A 167 -5.42 -1.03 7.52
C TYR A 167 -6.27 -2.04 6.75
N SER A 168 -7.08 -1.58 5.80
CA SER A 168 -7.87 -2.50 4.96
C SER A 168 -6.96 -3.30 4.02
N TYR A 169 -5.92 -2.67 3.46
CA TYR A 169 -4.86 -3.34 2.69
C TYR A 169 -4.16 -4.42 3.53
N LEU A 170 -3.71 -4.08 4.73
CA LEU A 170 -3.05 -5.01 5.66
C LEU A 170 -3.98 -6.15 6.09
N THR A 171 -5.27 -5.89 6.28
CA THR A 171 -6.26 -6.92 6.63
C THR A 171 -6.36 -7.97 5.52
N VAL A 172 -6.43 -7.55 4.25
CA VAL A 172 -6.45 -8.49 3.12
C VAL A 172 -5.12 -9.21 2.97
N ARG A 173 -3.99 -8.55 3.21
CA ARG A 173 -2.66 -9.19 3.27
C ARG A 173 -2.63 -10.29 4.33
N TYR A 174 -3.11 -10.01 5.54
CA TYR A 174 -3.22 -10.99 6.63
C TYR A 174 -4.05 -12.21 6.23
N ILE A 175 -5.23 -11.98 5.64
CA ILE A 175 -6.10 -13.07 5.15
C ILE A 175 -5.40 -13.90 4.07
N SER A 176 -4.67 -13.25 3.16
CA SER A 176 -3.89 -13.92 2.12
C SER A 176 -2.79 -14.79 2.71
N GLU A 177 -2.03 -14.27 3.68
CA GLU A 177 -0.95 -15.00 4.36
C GLU A 177 -1.48 -16.24 5.07
N VAL A 178 -2.60 -16.12 5.81
CA VAL A 178 -3.27 -17.24 6.47
C VAL A 178 -3.69 -18.32 5.45
N ARG A 179 -4.24 -17.93 4.29
CA ARG A 179 -4.61 -18.88 3.22
C ARG A 179 -3.42 -19.61 2.62
N GLN A 180 -2.22 -19.02 2.65
CA GLN A 180 -0.98 -19.68 2.21
C GLN A 180 -0.40 -20.62 3.27
N GLY A 181 -1.02 -20.73 4.44
CA GLY A 181 -0.41 -21.41 5.59
C GLY A 181 0.82 -20.67 6.13
N LYS A 182 1.05 -19.41 5.72
CA LYS A 182 2.07 -18.56 6.31
C LYS A 182 1.51 -17.97 7.59
N ARG A 183 2.31 -17.96 8.66
CA ARG A 183 1.94 -17.18 9.83
C ARG A 183 2.03 -15.69 9.50
N PRO A 184 1.01 -14.91 9.85
CA PRO A 184 0.97 -13.49 9.55
C PRO A 184 2.17 -12.77 10.14
N GLY A 185 2.63 -11.71 9.45
CA GLY A 185 3.91 -11.00 9.64
C GLY A 185 4.38 -10.59 11.05
N PHE A 186 3.63 -10.88 12.11
CA PHE A 186 4.05 -10.76 13.50
C PHE A 186 4.93 -11.95 13.96
N ASP A 187 4.67 -13.17 13.46
CA ASP A 187 5.25 -14.42 13.98
C ASP A 187 6.48 -14.94 13.22
N ARG A 188 6.83 -14.32 12.08
CA ARG A 188 8.04 -14.67 11.32
C ARG A 188 9.32 -14.47 12.17
N PHE A 189 9.23 -13.61 13.18
CA PHE A 189 10.29 -13.28 14.13
C PHE A 189 10.44 -14.32 15.24
N GLU A 190 9.35 -14.72 15.90
CA GLU A 190 9.40 -15.61 17.06
C GLU A 190 9.74 -17.06 16.66
N TYR A 191 9.26 -17.50 15.49
CA TYR A 191 9.46 -18.88 15.02
C TYR A 191 10.87 -19.12 14.48
N LYS A 192 11.46 -18.13 13.77
CA LYS A 192 12.82 -18.26 13.23
C LYS A 192 13.89 -18.09 14.32
N VAL A 193 13.64 -17.26 15.33
CA VAL A 193 14.51 -17.18 16.52
C VAL A 193 14.41 -18.47 17.35
N LYS A 194 13.21 -19.01 17.57
CA LYS A 194 13.05 -20.33 18.24
C LYS A 194 13.72 -21.45 17.45
N SER A 195 13.61 -21.49 16.11
CA SER A 195 14.24 -22.55 15.31
C SER A 195 15.78 -22.44 15.26
N ILE A 196 16.34 -21.23 15.21
CA ILE A 196 17.80 -21.00 15.29
C ILE A 196 18.34 -21.34 16.68
N LEU A 197 17.60 -21.02 17.75
CA LEU A 197 17.98 -21.39 19.12
C LEU A 197 17.93 -22.89 19.36
N VAL A 198 16.94 -23.58 18.78
CA VAL A 198 16.84 -25.05 18.82
C VAL A 198 17.99 -25.71 18.04
N GLN A 199 18.31 -25.23 16.83
CA GLN A 199 19.45 -25.75 16.06
C GLN A 199 20.80 -25.52 16.76
N LYS A 200 21.01 -24.37 17.42
CA LYS A 200 22.24 -24.13 18.20
C LYS A 200 22.36 -24.99 19.45
N LYS A 201 21.26 -25.52 19.98
CA LYS A 201 21.25 -26.41 21.14
C LYS A 201 21.63 -27.85 20.74
N ILE A 202 21.15 -28.30 19.57
CA ILE A 202 21.42 -29.64 19.04
C ILE A 202 22.88 -29.82 18.57
N VAL A 203 23.59 -28.75 18.22
CA VAL A 203 25.01 -28.81 17.78
C VAL A 203 26.00 -28.73 18.96
N LYS A 204 25.50 -28.54 20.20
CA LYS A 204 26.32 -28.44 21.42
C LYS A 204 26.24 -29.67 22.34
N ASP A 205 25.40 -30.63 21.99
CA ASP A 205 25.32 -31.96 22.63
C ASP A 205 25.92 -33.01 21.66
#